data_AF-A0A6J5E8R2-F1
#
_entry.id   AF-A0A6J5E8R2-F1
#
_cell.length_a   1.000
_cell.length_b   1.000
_cell.length_c   1.000
_cell.angle_alpha   90.00
_cell.angle_beta   90.00
_cell.angle_gamma   90.00
#
_symmetry.space_group_name_H-M   'P 1'
#
loop_
_entity.id
_entity.type
_entity.pdbx_description
1 polymer ?
#
loop_
_entity_poly.entity_id
_entity_poly.type
_entity_poly.pdbx_seq_one_letter_code
_entity_poly.pdbx_strand_id
1 'polypeptide(L)'
;MSTGANIVGGARHATSGPGPEVMAASTLDGDRVMSSDGHDIGKLKDIMLDVRSGRIAYAVLSSGGFLGIGDKLLAIPWSALTLDAANQCFVLSLTAERVKNAPGFDKNHWPSMADVTWATSIHQYYGREPYWGNGAANGRPIPRYGVSDIPPEPSDAPEAGGVKL
;
A
#
# COMPACT_ATOMS: atom_id res chain seq x y z
N MET A 1 6.78 3.85 18.52
CA MET A 1 5.67 4.17 17.59
C MET A 1 5.60 3.06 16.55
N SER A 2 4.41 2.55 16.23
CA SER A 2 4.26 1.43 15.29
C SER A 2 4.74 1.85 13.89
N THR A 3 5.56 1.01 13.26
CA THR A 3 6.06 1.22 11.90
C THR A 3 5.14 0.59 10.84
N GLY A 4 4.13 -0.18 11.27
CA GLY A 4 3.20 -0.90 10.39
C GLY A 4 1.77 -0.37 10.46
N ALA A 5 0.88 -0.94 9.63
CA ALA A 5 -0.55 -0.71 9.71
C ALA A 5 -1.09 -1.04 11.11
N ASN A 6 -2.04 -0.25 11.59
CA ASN A 6 -2.71 -0.55 12.86
C ASN A 6 -3.79 -1.61 12.64
N ILE A 7 -4.12 -2.41 13.65
CA ILE A 7 -5.19 -3.41 13.57
C ILE A 7 -6.24 -3.09 14.64
N VAL A 8 -7.51 -3.06 14.25
CA VAL A 8 -8.66 -2.86 15.15
C VAL A 8 -9.71 -3.93 14.90
N GLY A 9 -10.63 -4.11 15.85
CA GLY A 9 -11.76 -5.05 15.70
C GLY A 9 -11.38 -6.53 15.83
N GLY A 10 -10.14 -6.84 16.22
CA GLY A 10 -9.68 -8.20 16.47
C GLY A 10 -10.29 -8.81 17.74
N ALA A 11 -11.52 -9.31 17.65
CA ALA A 11 -11.94 -10.36 18.56
C ALA A 11 -11.04 -11.58 18.27
N ARG A 12 -10.56 -12.22 19.34
CA ARG A 12 -9.72 -13.42 19.34
C ARG A 12 -10.55 -14.63 18.90
N HIS A 13 -11.21 -14.57 17.76
CA HIS A 13 -11.78 -15.75 17.15
C HIS A 13 -10.65 -16.44 16.40
N ALA A 14 -10.39 -17.69 16.78
CA ALA A 14 -9.48 -18.58 16.08
C ALA A 14 -9.98 -18.75 14.64
N THR A 15 -9.57 -17.84 13.75
CA THR A 15 -9.76 -18.00 12.32
C THR A 15 -8.78 -19.07 11.86
N SER A 16 -9.23 -19.99 11.01
CA SER A 16 -8.33 -20.96 10.40
C SER A 16 -7.46 -20.19 9.40
N GLY A 17 -6.25 -19.82 9.82
CA GLY A 17 -5.35 -18.96 9.06
C GLY A 17 -4.36 -18.20 9.95
N PRO A 18 -3.44 -17.43 9.35
CA PRO A 18 -2.38 -16.72 10.08
C PRO A 18 -2.87 -15.57 10.98
N GLY A 19 -4.15 -15.21 10.95
CA GLY A 19 -4.74 -14.12 11.74
C GLY A 19 -4.50 -12.73 11.13
N PRO A 20 -5.07 -11.65 11.71
CA PRO A 20 -4.96 -10.31 11.12
C PRO A 20 -3.55 -9.71 11.22
N GLU A 21 -2.68 -10.28 12.06
CA GLU A 21 -1.29 -9.85 12.26
C GLU A 21 -0.37 -10.25 11.09
N VAL A 22 -0.74 -11.32 10.36
CA VAL A 22 0.04 -11.84 9.23
C VAL A 22 -0.93 -12.25 8.13
N MET A 23 -0.90 -11.58 6.99
CA MET A 23 -1.78 -11.85 5.86
C MET A 23 -0.97 -12.27 4.63
N ALA A 24 -1.55 -13.13 3.79
CA ALA A 24 -0.98 -13.39 2.48
C ALA A 24 -1.14 -12.14 1.61
N ALA A 25 -0.12 -11.78 0.83
CA ALA A 25 -0.20 -10.59 -0.03
C ALA A 25 -1.38 -10.67 -1.02
N SER A 26 -1.67 -11.87 -1.53
CA SER A 26 -2.79 -12.12 -2.45
C SER A 26 -4.17 -11.91 -1.82
N THR A 27 -4.30 -11.91 -0.50
CA THR A 27 -5.60 -11.63 0.15
C THR A 27 -5.87 -10.14 0.29
N LEU A 28 -4.89 -9.28 0.01
CA LEU A 28 -5.05 -7.82 0.07
C LEU A 28 -5.61 -7.24 -1.23
N ASP A 29 -5.40 -7.93 -2.36
CA ASP A 29 -5.95 -7.47 -3.64
C ASP A 29 -7.49 -7.50 -3.59
N GLY A 30 -8.09 -6.35 -3.91
CA GLY A 30 -9.54 -6.17 -3.88
C GLY A 30 -10.12 -5.73 -2.53
N ASP A 31 -9.34 -5.69 -1.44
CA ASP A 31 -9.81 -5.23 -0.14
C ASP A 31 -10.25 -3.77 -0.20
N ARG A 32 -11.46 -3.49 0.32
CA ARG A 32 -12.02 -2.14 0.33
C ARG A 32 -11.22 -1.23 1.24
N VAL A 33 -11.03 0.01 0.80
CA VAL A 33 -10.45 1.07 1.61
C VAL A 33 -11.52 2.12 1.88
N MET A 34 -11.72 2.42 3.16
CA MET A 34 -12.62 3.44 3.64
C MET A 34 -11.83 4.68 4.08
N SER A 35 -12.36 5.87 3.84
CA SER A 35 -11.85 7.11 4.42
C SER A 35 -12.21 7.24 5.90
N SER A 36 -11.57 8.17 6.60
CA SER A 36 -11.84 8.45 8.02
C SER A 36 -13.24 9.04 8.27
N ASP A 37 -13.89 9.58 7.23
CA ASP A 37 -15.26 10.09 7.25
C ASP A 37 -16.30 9.07 6.74
N GLY A 38 -15.91 7.81 6.57
CA GLY A 38 -16.82 6.68 6.34
C GLY A 38 -17.22 6.43 4.89
N HIS A 39 -16.50 6.98 3.91
CA HIS A 39 -16.80 6.76 2.49
C HIS A 39 -15.89 5.67 1.89
N ASP A 40 -16.42 4.88 0.97
CA ASP A 40 -15.61 3.98 0.15
C ASP A 40 -14.78 4.83 -0.83
N ILE A 41 -13.45 4.64 -0.79
CA ILE A 41 -12.49 5.38 -1.60
C ILE A 41 -11.75 4.49 -2.61
N GLY A 42 -12.16 3.22 -2.73
CA GLY A 42 -11.62 2.27 -3.68
C GLY A 42 -11.11 0.99 -3.04
N LYS A 43 -10.17 0.33 -3.73
CA LYS A 43 -9.64 -0.98 -3.35
C LYS A 43 -8.12 -1.00 -3.35
N LEU A 44 -7.54 -1.76 -2.42
CA LEU A 44 -6.13 -2.14 -2.53
C LEU A 44 -5.94 -2.98 -3.78
N LYS A 45 -4.89 -2.67 -4.53
CA LYS A 45 -4.47 -3.40 -5.72
C LYS A 45 -3.20 -4.20 -5.45
N ASP A 46 -2.22 -3.58 -4.81
CA ASP A 46 -0.93 -4.19 -4.52
C ASP A 46 -0.30 -3.64 -3.24
N ILE A 47 0.74 -4.32 -2.75
CA ILE A 47 1.68 -3.80 -1.76
C ILE A 47 3.11 -3.82 -2.31
N MET A 48 3.87 -2.78 -2.00
CA MET A 48 5.27 -2.69 -2.41
C MET A 48 6.19 -3.08 -1.25
N LEU A 49 7.06 -4.06 -1.49
CA LEU A 49 8.04 -4.54 -0.51
C LEU A 49 9.38 -3.84 -0.73
N ASP A 50 9.93 -3.27 0.34
CA ASP A 50 11.36 -2.97 0.41
C ASP A 50 12.12 -4.28 0.66
N VAL A 51 12.72 -4.81 -0.41
CA VAL A 51 13.47 -6.07 -0.41
C VAL A 51 14.66 -6.04 0.54
N ARG A 52 15.26 -4.87 0.81
CA ARG A 52 16.44 -4.78 1.68
C ARG A 52 16.06 -4.89 3.16
N SER A 53 14.96 -4.25 3.55
CA SER A 53 14.52 -4.25 4.94
C SER A 53 13.48 -5.32 5.26
N GLY A 54 12.88 -5.95 4.23
CA GLY A 54 11.77 -6.89 4.39
C GLY A 54 10.48 -6.23 4.86
N ARG A 55 10.32 -4.91 4.63
CA ARG A 55 9.16 -4.13 5.12
C ARG A 55 8.29 -3.67 3.96
N ILE A 56 6.99 -3.53 4.21
CA ILE A 56 6.09 -2.91 3.24
C ILE A 56 6.39 -1.41 3.20
N ALA A 57 6.74 -0.91 2.02
CA ALA A 57 7.00 0.49 1.78
C ALA A 57 5.69 1.29 1.70
N TYR A 58 4.74 0.83 0.89
CA TYR A 58 3.41 1.41 0.73
C TYR A 58 2.46 0.41 0.08
N ALA A 59 1.16 0.68 0.22
CA ALA A 59 0.10 0.01 -0.52
C ALA A 59 -0.31 0.86 -1.74
N VAL A 60 -0.83 0.20 -2.76
CA VAL A 60 -1.36 0.84 -3.98
C VAL A 60 -2.87 0.78 -3.92
N LEU A 61 -3.51 1.95 -3.83
CA LEU A 61 -4.96 2.11 -3.84
C LEU A 61 -5.41 2.48 -5.26
N SER A 62 -6.34 1.71 -5.81
CA SER A 62 -7.08 2.05 -7.01
C SER A 62 -8.37 2.77 -6.63
N SER A 63 -8.45 4.07 -6.94
CA SER A 63 -9.66 4.87 -6.74
C SER A 63 -10.48 4.88 -8.04
N GLY A 64 -11.26 3.84 -8.30
CA GLY A 64 -11.97 3.73 -9.59
C GLY A 64 -13.09 2.68 -9.61
N GLY A 65 -14.34 3.16 -9.69
CA GLY A 65 -15.52 2.30 -9.82
C GLY A 65 -16.77 2.93 -10.45
N PHE A 66 -16.88 4.28 -10.54
CA PHE A 66 -18.12 4.90 -11.04
C PHE A 66 -17.98 6.17 -11.92
N LEU A 67 -16.79 6.72 -12.20
CA LEU A 67 -16.71 8.05 -12.84
C LEU A 67 -15.64 8.26 -13.92
N GLY A 68 -15.19 7.22 -14.64
CA GLY A 68 -14.61 7.38 -15.98
C GLY A 68 -13.40 8.33 -16.14
N ILE A 69 -12.74 8.75 -15.07
CA ILE A 69 -11.46 9.46 -15.09
C ILE A 69 -10.40 8.38 -14.89
N GLY A 70 -9.46 8.29 -15.83
CA GLY A 70 -8.50 7.19 -15.98
C GLY A 70 -7.89 6.68 -14.69
N ASP A 71 -7.50 5.40 -14.69
CA ASP A 71 -7.04 4.61 -13.54
C ASP A 71 -5.88 5.26 -12.78
N LYS A 72 -6.21 6.23 -11.93
CA LYS A 72 -5.29 6.90 -11.02
C LYS A 72 -5.04 5.98 -9.84
N LEU A 73 -3.78 5.66 -9.64
CA LEU A 73 -3.29 4.90 -8.49
C LEU A 73 -2.73 5.86 -7.44
N LEU A 74 -2.99 5.55 -6.18
CA LEU A 74 -2.45 6.28 -5.04
C LEU A 74 -1.48 5.38 -4.27
N ALA A 75 -0.27 5.87 -4.01
CA ALA A 75 0.67 5.21 -3.10
C ALA A 75 0.38 5.67 -1.66
N ILE A 76 0.01 4.73 -0.79
CA ILE A 76 -0.39 4.98 0.59
C ILE A 76 0.65 4.37 1.52
N PRO A 77 1.33 5.16 2.39
CA PRO A 77 2.22 4.61 3.39
C PRO A 77 1.52 3.53 4.21
N TRP A 78 2.17 2.39 4.42
CA TRP A 78 1.55 1.26 5.16
C TRP A 78 1.08 1.67 6.56
N SER A 79 1.85 2.54 7.22
CA SER A 79 1.52 3.11 8.54
C SER A 79 0.34 4.10 8.55
N ALA A 80 -0.16 4.53 7.38
CA ALA A 80 -1.35 5.36 7.27
C ALA A 80 -2.65 4.55 7.26
N LEU A 81 -2.56 3.23 7.07
CA LEU A 81 -3.68 2.31 7.00
C LEU A 81 -3.95 1.69 8.38
N THR A 82 -5.23 1.39 8.61
CA THR A 82 -5.69 0.59 9.74
C THR A 82 -6.51 -0.56 9.20
N LEU A 83 -6.13 -1.80 9.47
CA LEU A 83 -6.95 -2.97 9.19
C LEU A 83 -8.09 -3.04 10.21
N ASP A 84 -9.32 -2.88 9.74
CA ASP A 84 -10.52 -3.18 10.49
C ASP A 84 -10.89 -4.64 10.24
N ALA A 85 -10.43 -5.53 11.11
CA ALA A 85 -10.65 -6.96 10.98
C ALA A 85 -12.13 -7.35 11.18
N ALA A 86 -12.90 -6.54 11.90
CA ALA A 86 -14.33 -6.80 12.13
C ALA A 86 -15.15 -6.51 10.88
N ASN A 87 -14.80 -5.45 10.15
CA ASN A 87 -15.50 -5.03 8.93
C ASN A 87 -14.82 -5.50 7.63
N GLN A 88 -13.70 -6.23 7.76
CA GLN A 88 -12.90 -6.78 6.65
C GLN A 88 -12.56 -5.70 5.61
N CYS A 89 -12.02 -4.58 6.09
CA CYS A 89 -11.61 -3.47 5.25
C CYS A 89 -10.40 -2.74 5.83
N PHE A 90 -9.75 -1.92 5.02
CA PHE A 90 -8.77 -0.96 5.50
C PHE A 90 -9.41 0.41 5.68
N VAL A 91 -8.95 1.15 6.68
CA VAL A 91 -9.31 2.54 6.92
C VAL A 91 -8.08 3.41 6.74
N LEU A 92 -8.17 4.39 5.83
CA LEU A 92 -7.16 5.43 5.66
C LEU A 92 -7.52 6.63 6.52
N SER A 93 -6.58 7.13 7.31
CA SER A 93 -6.77 8.29 8.20
C SER A 93 -6.87 9.65 7.47
N LEU A 94 -7.56 9.72 6.33
CA LEU A 94 -7.86 10.94 5.57
C LEU A 94 -9.32 10.95 5.13
N THR A 95 -9.88 12.15 4.94
CA THR A 95 -11.22 12.34 4.35
C THR A 95 -11.22 11.96 2.88
N ALA A 96 -12.39 11.56 2.35
CA ALA A 96 -12.52 11.18 0.95
C ALA A 96 -12.12 12.33 -0.01
N GLU A 97 -12.41 13.57 0.37
CA GLU A 97 -12.02 14.76 -0.39
C GLU A 97 -10.49 14.92 -0.48
N ARG A 98 -9.76 14.70 0.63
CA ARG A 98 -8.30 14.74 0.60
C ARG A 98 -7.73 13.61 -0.27
N VAL A 99 -8.30 12.41 -0.19
CA VAL A 99 -7.89 11.27 -1.02
C VAL A 99 -8.08 11.56 -2.50
N LYS A 100 -9.21 12.15 -2.89
CA LYS A 100 -9.48 12.55 -4.29
C LYS A 100 -8.41 13.51 -4.84
N ASN A 101 -7.98 14.45 -3.99
CA ASN A 101 -6.98 15.45 -4.31
C ASN A 101 -5.54 14.99 -4.07
N ALA A 102 -5.31 13.76 -3.62
CA ALA A 102 -3.98 13.24 -3.37
C ALA A 102 -3.17 13.10 -4.67
N PRO A 103 -1.85 13.31 -4.63
CA PRO A 103 -0.99 13.00 -5.78
C PRO A 103 -1.08 11.50 -6.09
N GLY A 104 -1.30 11.18 -7.36
CA GLY A 104 -1.36 9.80 -7.85
C GLY A 104 -0.45 9.62 -9.05
N PHE A 105 -0.40 8.38 -9.53
CA PHE A 105 0.33 8.00 -10.73
C PHE A 105 -0.55 7.17 -11.65
N ASP A 106 -0.19 7.12 -12.93
CA ASP A 106 -0.90 6.34 -13.94
C ASP A 106 -0.50 4.87 -13.85
N LYS A 107 -1.47 3.96 -13.94
CA LYS A 107 -1.21 2.51 -13.89
C LYS A 107 -0.26 1.99 -14.97
N ASN A 108 -0.08 2.73 -16.07
CA ASN A 108 0.81 2.40 -17.19
C ASN A 108 2.16 3.12 -17.09
N HIS A 109 2.29 4.10 -16.18
CA HIS A 109 3.50 4.88 -15.96
C HIS A 109 3.84 4.92 -14.47
N TRP A 110 4.33 3.79 -13.98
CA TRP A 110 4.77 3.68 -12.60
C TRP A 110 6.03 4.53 -12.39
N PRO A 111 6.08 5.35 -11.34
CA PRO A 111 7.27 6.13 -11.03
C PRO A 111 8.43 5.19 -10.68
N SER A 112 9.68 5.63 -10.90
CA SER A 112 10.84 4.86 -10.44
C SER A 112 10.77 4.71 -8.92
N MET A 113 10.38 3.52 -8.47
CA MET A 113 10.06 3.26 -7.06
C MET A 113 11.31 3.24 -6.16
N ALA A 114 12.50 3.29 -6.78
CA ALA A 114 13.78 3.51 -6.11
C ALA A 114 14.09 5.01 -5.87
N ASP A 115 13.25 5.94 -6.38
CA ASP A 115 13.40 7.37 -6.12
C ASP A 115 12.90 7.71 -4.71
N VAL A 116 13.87 7.86 -3.80
CA VAL A 116 13.61 8.26 -2.41
C VAL A 116 13.00 9.66 -2.31
N THR A 117 13.17 10.52 -3.32
CA THR A 117 12.52 11.85 -3.37
C THR A 117 11.01 11.70 -3.50
N TRP A 118 10.57 10.83 -4.40
CA TRP A 118 9.15 10.51 -4.59
C TRP A 118 8.57 9.79 -3.37
N ALA A 119 9.28 8.80 -2.82
CA ALA A 119 8.83 8.13 -1.61
C ALA A 119 8.70 9.11 -0.43
N THR A 120 9.64 10.04 -0.28
CA THR A 120 9.62 11.06 0.77
C THR A 120 8.43 12.02 0.60
N SER A 121 8.10 12.44 -0.63
CA SER A 121 6.98 13.36 -0.86
C SER A 121 5.63 12.72 -0.54
N ILE A 122 5.48 11.42 -0.78
CA ILE A 122 4.30 10.65 -0.33
C ILE A 122 4.19 10.70 1.19
N HIS A 123 5.24 10.30 1.90
CA HIS A 123 5.24 10.29 3.37
C HIS A 123 4.91 11.67 3.97
N GLN A 124 5.45 12.75 3.37
CA GLN A 124 5.15 14.13 3.75
C GLN A 124 3.68 14.49 3.53
N TYR A 125 3.11 14.13 2.38
CA TYR A 125 1.70 14.41 2.06
C TYR A 125 0.75 13.76 3.08
N TYR A 126 1.04 12.51 3.49
CA TYR A 126 0.25 11.77 4.47
C TYR A 126 0.61 12.09 5.93
N GLY A 127 1.59 12.97 6.18
CA GLY A 127 2.05 13.31 7.53
C GLY A 127 2.59 12.11 8.32
N ARG A 128 3.20 11.14 7.64
CA ARG A 128 3.77 9.93 8.26
C ARG A 128 5.29 9.95 8.19
N GLU A 129 5.95 9.57 9.27
CA GLU A 129 7.39 9.33 9.24
C GLU A 129 7.71 8.17 8.27
N PRO A 130 8.80 8.28 7.47
CA PRO A 130 9.24 7.17 6.65
C PRO A 130 9.59 5.95 7.49
N TYR A 131 9.25 4.76 7.01
CA TYR A 131 9.50 3.51 7.74
C TYR A 131 11.01 3.20 7.91
N TRP A 132 11.87 3.86 7.12
CA TRP A 132 13.33 3.79 7.23
C TRP A 132 13.92 4.73 8.29
N GLY A 133 13.10 5.61 8.90
CA GLY A 133 13.49 6.56 9.95
C GLY A 133 14.58 7.56 9.52
N ASN A 134 15.04 8.39 10.46
CA ASN A 134 16.18 9.31 10.26
C ASN A 134 17.52 8.61 9.95
N GLY A 135 17.55 7.28 9.76
CA GLY A 135 18.74 6.53 9.35
C GLY A 135 19.27 6.93 7.96
N ALA A 136 18.42 7.48 7.09
CA ALA A 136 18.84 8.09 5.82
C ALA A 136 19.50 9.47 6.02
N ALA A 137 19.15 10.21 7.08
CA ALA A 137 19.77 11.48 7.44
C ALA A 137 21.17 11.31 8.06
N ASN A 138 21.50 10.11 8.55
CA ASN A 138 22.80 9.78 9.16
C ASN A 138 23.83 9.23 8.14
N GLY A 139 23.73 9.61 6.87
CA GLY A 139 24.81 9.43 5.91
C GLY A 139 25.04 8.00 5.40
N ARG A 140 24.09 7.07 5.57
CA ARG A 140 24.15 5.81 4.81
C ARG A 140 23.63 6.08 3.40
N PRO A 141 24.46 6.00 2.35
CA PRO A 141 23.97 6.17 1.00
C PRO A 141 23.03 5.00 0.71
N ILE A 142 21.76 5.31 0.48
CA ILE A 142 20.88 4.48 -0.35
C ILE A 142 21.59 4.34 -1.69
N PRO A 143 22.12 3.15 -2.04
CA PRO A 143 22.82 3.03 -3.30
C PRO A 143 21.79 3.20 -4.41
N ARG A 144 22.00 4.23 -5.25
CA ARG A 144 21.26 4.47 -6.50
C ARG A 144 21.61 3.35 -7.48
N TYR A 145 21.12 2.14 -7.25
CA TYR A 145 21.13 1.12 -8.28
C TYR A 145 20.02 1.48 -9.26
N GLY A 146 20.37 1.64 -10.54
CA GLY A 146 19.42 1.86 -11.62
C GLY A 146 18.48 0.65 -11.71
N VAL A 147 17.29 0.79 -11.14
CA VAL A 147 16.15 -0.10 -11.35
C VAL A 147 15.33 0.51 -12.47
N SER A 148 15.91 0.54 -13.67
CA SER A 148 15.27 1.13 -14.85
C SER A 148 14.28 0.16 -15.52
N ASP A 149 14.32 -1.14 -15.22
CA ASP A 149 13.74 -2.13 -16.13
C ASP A 149 12.84 -3.20 -15.48
N ILE A 150 12.32 -2.98 -14.27
CA ILE A 150 11.28 -3.86 -13.72
C ILE A 150 10.02 -3.05 -13.51
N PRO A 151 9.21 -2.81 -14.58
CA PRO A 151 7.82 -2.46 -14.36
C PRO A 151 7.18 -3.57 -13.51
N PRO A 152 6.30 -3.25 -12.55
CA PRO A 152 5.40 -4.29 -12.05
C PRO A 152 4.69 -4.84 -13.27
N GLU A 153 4.82 -6.14 -13.53
CA GLU A 153 4.02 -6.72 -14.59
C GLU A 153 2.55 -6.35 -14.30
N PRO A 154 1.79 -5.88 -15.31
CA PRO A 154 0.36 -5.75 -15.13
C PRO A 154 -0.13 -7.10 -14.61
N SER A 155 -0.96 -7.08 -13.58
CA SER A 155 -1.56 -8.26 -12.95
C SER A 155 -2.40 -9.04 -13.96
N ASP A 156 -1.69 -9.78 -14.82
CA ASP A 156 -2.08 -10.88 -15.68
C ASP A 156 -1.10 -12.03 -15.36
N ALA A 157 -0.76 -12.20 -14.07
CA ALA A 157 -0.08 -13.40 -13.63
C ALA A 157 -0.95 -14.60 -14.07
N PRO A 158 -0.39 -15.55 -14.84
CA PRO A 158 -1.16 -16.67 -15.34
C PRO A 158 -1.80 -17.41 -14.16
N GLU A 159 -3.05 -17.86 -14.32
CA GLU A 159 -3.72 -18.75 -13.36
C GLU A 159 -2.68 -19.73 -12.84
N ALA A 160 -2.56 -19.82 -11.51
CA ALA A 160 -1.66 -20.75 -10.87
C ALA A 160 -1.96 -22.17 -11.36
N GLY A 161 -1.24 -22.58 -12.41
CA GLY A 161 -1.23 -23.94 -12.90
C GLY A 161 -0.76 -24.79 -11.76
N GLY A 162 -1.68 -25.63 -11.25
CA GLY A 162 -1.42 -26.48 -10.10
C GLY A 162 -0.10 -27.20 -10.27
N VAL A 163 0.78 -27.05 -9.28
CA VAL A 163 1.96 -27.91 -9.18
C VAL A 163 1.44 -29.31 -8.88
N LYS A 164 1.36 -30.14 -9.92
CA LYS A 164 1.12 -31.57 -9.75
C LYS A 164 2.44 -32.16 -9.25
N LEU A 165 2.50 -32.43 -7.95
CA LEU A 165 3.47 -33.37 -7.39
C LEU A 165 2.97 -34.80 -7.64
#